data_AF-A0A0K0FPT2-F1
#
_entry.id   AF-A0A0K0FPT2-F1
#
_cell.length_a   1.000
_cell.length_b   1.000
_cell.length_c   1.000
_cell.angle_alpha   90.00
_cell.angle_beta   90.00
_cell.angle_gamma   90.00
#
_symmetry.space_group_name_H-M   'P 1'
#
loop_
_entity.id
_entity.type
_entity.pdbx_description
1 polymer ?
#
loop_
_entity_poly.entity_id
_entity_poly.type
_entity_poly.pdbx_seq_one_letter_code
_entity_poly.pdbx_strand_id
1 'polypeptide(L)'
;MNILNYSAILVLICINLPDFILTLKTNITCSSIMKEYKCLRHSQERNSNYIVLKKYKLNVCSIGKNFSQMIAAIFCYLFNDKLFLSKHKHLNEDYWASRACGKKLFFNNIRQISNKYKIKKFKLFRSKWKHFIIIRNPIERFLSGFTHLCIVTMNQISSLRSCYYCGGNMECVIKNLYETLKNYSYNGTQTIFHIKHHFFPQTWLVSTS
;
A
#
# COMPACT_ATOMS: atom_id res chain seq x y z
N MET A 1 -29.90 19.33 -20.48
CA MET A 1 -29.52 19.14 -19.06
C MET A 1 -28.42 18.07 -18.97
N ASN A 2 -27.17 18.26 -18.56
CA ASN A 2 -26.29 19.41 -18.43
C ASN A 2 -24.88 18.83 -18.59
N ILE A 3 -24.26 19.00 -19.77
CA ILE A 3 -22.88 18.58 -20.07
C ILE A 3 -21.85 19.54 -19.44
N LEU A 4 -22.32 20.65 -18.85
CA LEU A 4 -21.49 21.71 -18.27
C LEU A 4 -20.98 21.42 -16.82
N ASN A 5 -21.47 20.38 -16.14
CA ASN A 5 -21.11 20.13 -14.73
C ASN A 5 -19.86 19.26 -14.51
N TYR A 6 -19.39 18.49 -15.50
CA TYR A 6 -18.16 17.70 -15.36
C TYR A 6 -16.89 18.53 -15.55
N SER A 7 -16.97 19.61 -16.33
CA SER A 7 -15.88 20.55 -16.56
C SER A 7 -15.51 21.30 -15.28
N ALA A 8 -16.50 21.71 -14.49
CA ALA A 8 -16.29 22.44 -13.24
C ALA A 8 -15.63 21.56 -12.15
N ILE A 9 -15.95 20.27 -12.09
CA ILE A 9 -15.33 19.33 -11.14
C ILE A 9 -13.87 19.04 -11.52
N LEU A 10 -13.56 18.93 -12.82
CA LEU A 10 -12.18 18.78 -13.29
C LEU A 10 -11.36 20.06 -13.07
N VAL A 11 -11.97 21.23 -13.21
CA VAL A 11 -11.30 22.53 -12.97
C VAL A 11 -11.07 22.78 -11.48
N LEU A 12 -11.98 22.36 -10.58
CA LEU A 12 -11.73 22.48 -9.13
C LEU A 12 -10.61 21.56 -8.61
N ILE A 13 -10.35 20.42 -9.26
CA ILE A 13 -9.24 19.54 -8.89
C ILE A 13 -7.89 20.11 -9.37
N CYS A 14 -7.89 21.00 -10.36
CA CYS A 14 -6.67 21.58 -10.93
C CYS A 14 -6.22 22.90 -10.29
N ILE A 15 -7.05 23.60 -9.51
CA ILE A 15 -6.72 24.96 -9.02
C ILE A 15 -6.09 24.98 -7.60
N ASN A 16 -6.04 23.87 -6.86
CA ASN A 16 -5.39 23.82 -5.54
C ASN A 16 -4.24 22.80 -5.42
N LEU A 17 -3.53 22.55 -6.52
CA LEU A 17 -2.36 21.66 -6.55
C LEU A 17 -0.97 22.29 -6.84
N PRO A 18 -0.72 23.62 -6.68
CA PRO A 18 0.67 24.10 -6.62
C PRO A 18 1.31 24.09 -5.21
N ASP A 19 0.53 24.15 -4.12
CA ASP A 19 1.10 24.57 -2.82
C ASP A 19 1.35 23.45 -1.80
N PHE A 20 1.31 22.18 -2.20
CA PHE A 20 1.68 21.06 -1.30
C PHE A 20 2.73 20.14 -1.91
N ILE A 21 3.77 20.72 -2.51
CA ILE A 21 5.06 20.06 -2.64
C ILE A 21 6.06 20.83 -1.77
N LEU A 22 5.88 20.79 -0.45
CA LEU A 22 7.02 20.88 0.44
C LEU A 22 7.80 19.58 0.26
N THR A 23 8.72 19.55 -0.71
CA THR A 23 9.88 18.67 -0.62
C THR A 23 10.71 19.13 0.57
N LEU A 24 10.31 18.75 1.78
CA LEU A 24 11.23 18.60 2.90
C LEU A 24 12.17 17.44 2.54
N LYS A 25 13.17 17.75 1.72
CA LYS A 25 14.41 16.99 1.60
C LYS A 25 15.26 17.21 2.86
N THR A 26 14.66 17.10 4.04
CA THR A 26 15.44 16.91 5.25
C THR A 26 15.78 15.43 5.28
N ASN A 27 17.02 15.10 4.90
CA ASN A 27 17.63 13.82 5.26
C ASN A 27 17.79 13.82 6.78
N ILE A 28 16.69 13.64 7.52
CA ILE A 28 16.74 13.50 8.96
C ILE A 28 17.40 12.16 9.22
N THR A 29 18.67 12.20 9.58
CA THR A 29 19.41 11.02 10.00
C THR A 29 18.76 10.52 11.26
N CYS A 30 18.41 9.24 11.31
CA CYS A 30 17.71 8.66 12.46
C CYS A 30 18.47 8.87 13.79
N SER A 31 19.79 9.06 13.73
CA SER A 31 20.65 9.47 14.85
C SER A 31 20.27 10.81 15.51
N SER A 32 19.53 11.68 14.83
CA SER A 32 19.15 13.01 15.33
C SER A 32 17.84 13.04 16.12
N ILE A 33 17.02 11.98 16.10
CA ILE A 33 15.64 12.06 16.61
C ILE A 33 15.48 11.50 18.02
N MET A 34 16.14 10.39 18.41
CA MET A 34 16.05 9.84 19.78
C MET A 34 17.28 8.99 20.13
N LYS A 35 18.05 9.38 21.16
CA LYS A 35 19.25 8.60 21.61
C LYS A 35 18.90 7.22 22.20
N GLU A 36 17.66 7.05 22.67
CA GLU A 36 17.21 5.83 23.36
C GLU A 36 16.83 4.68 22.40
N TYR A 37 16.48 5.00 21.14
CA TYR A 37 16.06 4.00 20.16
C TYR A 37 17.08 3.83 19.04
N LYS A 38 17.46 2.58 18.77
CA LYS A 38 18.40 2.24 17.72
C LYS A 38 17.71 2.28 16.36
N CYS A 39 18.34 2.96 15.42
CA CYS A 39 17.94 2.93 14.03
C CYS A 39 17.98 1.51 13.47
N LEU A 40 16.84 1.04 12.99
CA LEU A 40 16.72 -0.30 12.41
C LEU A 40 17.29 -0.28 11.00
N ARG A 41 18.03 -1.34 10.66
CA ARG A 41 18.53 -1.52 9.29
C ARG A 41 17.34 -1.76 8.37
N HIS A 42 17.44 -1.22 7.17
CA HIS A 42 16.47 -1.51 6.13
C HIS A 42 16.45 -3.00 5.83
N SER A 43 15.31 -3.65 6.05
CA SER A 43 15.08 -5.02 5.62
C SER A 43 14.35 -4.99 4.29
N GLN A 44 14.98 -5.50 3.24
CA GLN A 44 14.37 -5.56 1.92
C GLN A 44 13.52 -6.80 1.78
N GLU A 45 12.22 -6.58 1.53
CA GLU A 45 11.36 -7.65 1.09
C GLU A 45 11.73 -8.10 -0.33
N ARG A 46 11.90 -9.42 -0.52
CA ARG A 46 12.15 -9.99 -1.86
C ARG A 46 10.92 -9.96 -2.77
N ASN A 47 9.74 -9.84 -2.17
CA ASN A 47 8.44 -9.86 -2.86
C ASN A 47 7.69 -8.55 -2.63
N SER A 48 7.06 -8.04 -3.69
CA SER A 48 6.19 -6.87 -3.57
C SER A 48 4.87 -7.16 -4.25
N ASN A 49 3.79 -6.61 -3.71
CA ASN A 49 2.47 -6.78 -4.30
C ASN A 49 2.31 -5.74 -5.42
N TYR A 50 2.26 -6.20 -6.65
CA TYR A 50 2.04 -5.36 -7.81
C TYR A 50 0.62 -5.52 -8.34
N ILE A 51 0.04 -4.41 -8.78
CA ILE A 51 -1.20 -4.41 -9.58
C ILE A 51 -0.84 -3.87 -10.96
N VAL A 52 -1.18 -4.61 -12.01
CA VAL A 52 -0.67 -4.36 -13.36
C VAL A 52 -1.79 -4.27 -14.37
N LEU A 53 -1.80 -3.18 -15.13
CA LEU A 53 -2.69 -2.98 -16.29
C LEU A 53 -1.89 -2.93 -17.57
N LYS A 54 -1.90 -4.05 -18.30
CA LYS A 54 -1.19 -4.16 -19.58
C LYS A 54 -1.69 -3.16 -20.63
N LYS A 55 -3.02 -2.97 -20.75
CA LYS A 55 -3.64 -2.07 -21.74
C LYS A 55 -3.02 -0.66 -21.70
N TYR A 56 -2.77 -0.16 -20.49
CA TYR A 56 -2.23 1.18 -20.25
C TYR A 56 -0.74 1.19 -19.87
N LYS A 57 -0.09 0.02 -19.86
CA LYS A 57 1.29 -0.18 -19.37
C LYS A 57 1.51 0.45 -17.98
N LEU A 58 0.55 0.26 -17.07
CA LEU A 58 0.65 0.75 -15.69
C LEU A 58 1.06 -0.38 -14.75
N ASN A 59 1.92 -0.05 -13.79
CA ASN A 59 2.31 -0.93 -12.71
C ASN A 59 2.38 -0.13 -11.40
N VAL A 60 1.60 -0.55 -10.41
CA VAL A 60 1.63 0.05 -9.06
C VAL A 60 2.10 -0.97 -8.04
N CYS A 61 3.00 -0.56 -7.15
CA CYS A 61 3.30 -1.33 -5.94
C CYS A 61 2.21 -1.01 -4.89
N SER A 62 1.39 -1.99 -4.55
CA SER A 62 0.27 -1.87 -3.62
C SER A 62 0.74 -2.14 -2.18
N ILE A 63 0.80 -1.07 -1.39
CA ILE A 63 1.12 -1.13 0.04
C ILE A 63 -0.15 -1.00 0.88
N GLY A 64 -0.26 -1.80 1.94
CA GLY A 64 -1.38 -1.73 2.88
C GLY A 64 -1.56 -0.34 3.50
N LYS A 65 -2.83 0.08 3.60
CA LYS A 65 -3.26 1.38 4.14
C LYS A 65 -2.78 2.62 3.35
N ASN A 66 -2.24 2.42 2.15
CA ASN A 66 -1.90 3.49 1.20
C ASN A 66 -2.84 3.49 -0.01
N PHE A 67 -4.14 3.63 0.23
CA PHE A 67 -5.14 3.65 -0.86
C PHE A 67 -5.16 2.36 -1.70
N SER A 68 -4.61 1.25 -1.18
CA SER A 68 -4.40 -0.01 -1.91
C SER A 68 -5.68 -0.69 -2.37
N GLN A 69 -6.76 -0.57 -1.59
CA GLN A 69 -8.07 -1.06 -2.00
C GLN A 69 -8.63 -0.25 -3.17
N MET A 70 -8.58 1.09 -3.06
CA MET A 70 -9.13 1.97 -4.07
C MET A 70 -8.36 1.86 -5.39
N ILE A 71 -7.02 1.78 -5.35
CA ILE A 71 -6.23 1.57 -6.57
C ILE A 71 -6.51 0.20 -7.21
N ALA A 72 -6.80 -0.84 -6.42
CA ALA A 72 -7.23 -2.12 -6.95
C ALA A 72 -8.59 -2.02 -7.66
N ALA A 73 -9.56 -1.32 -7.06
CA ALA A 73 -10.88 -1.09 -7.64
C ALA A 73 -10.80 -0.30 -8.95
N ILE A 74 -10.04 0.81 -8.95
CA ILE A 74 -9.78 1.62 -10.14
C ILE A 74 -9.13 0.75 -11.22
N PHE A 75 -8.14 -0.07 -10.86
CA PHE A 75 -7.49 -0.93 -11.83
C PHE A 75 -8.45 -1.99 -12.38
N CYS A 76 -9.33 -2.56 -11.55
CA CYS A 76 -10.34 -3.50 -12.01
C CYS A 76 -11.33 -2.86 -12.99
N TYR A 77 -11.85 -1.67 -12.66
CA TYR A 77 -12.73 -0.91 -13.54
C TYR A 77 -12.07 -0.60 -14.89
N LEU A 78 -10.80 -0.15 -14.88
CA LEU A 78 -10.04 0.12 -16.11
C LEU A 78 -9.69 -1.14 -16.91
N PHE A 79 -9.61 -2.31 -16.25
CA PHE A 79 -9.35 -3.59 -16.92
C PHE A 79 -10.59 -4.10 -17.66
N ASN A 80 -11.74 -4.10 -16.99
CA ASN A 80 -13.01 -4.53 -17.54
C ASN A 80 -14.14 -3.89 -16.73
N ASP A 81 -14.63 -2.77 -17.24
CA ASP A 81 -15.72 -1.98 -16.67
C ASP A 81 -17.02 -2.78 -16.57
N LYS A 82 -17.37 -3.55 -17.61
CA LYS A 82 -18.57 -4.42 -17.60
C LYS A 82 -18.52 -5.46 -16.48
N LEU A 83 -17.37 -6.09 -16.26
CA LEU A 83 -17.17 -7.06 -15.17
C LEU A 83 -17.17 -6.39 -13.80
N PHE A 84 -16.64 -5.17 -13.69
CA PHE A 84 -16.69 -4.41 -12.45
C PHE A 84 -18.13 -4.02 -12.12
N LEU A 85 -18.82 -3.38 -13.07
CA LEU A 85 -20.18 -2.85 -12.91
C LEU A 85 -21.25 -3.94 -12.76
N SER A 86 -20.97 -5.18 -13.17
CA SER A 86 -21.87 -6.31 -12.89
C SER A 86 -21.86 -6.76 -11.43
N LYS A 87 -20.87 -6.33 -10.64
CA LYS A 87 -20.72 -6.69 -9.23
C LYS A 87 -20.81 -5.50 -8.28
N HIS A 88 -20.31 -4.33 -8.70
CA HIS A 88 -20.14 -3.16 -7.85
C HIS A 88 -20.64 -1.90 -8.57
N LYS A 89 -21.37 -1.05 -7.85
CA LYS A 89 -21.80 0.27 -8.35
C LYS A 89 -20.74 1.34 -8.11
N HIS A 90 -20.01 1.21 -6.99
CA HIS A 90 -19.02 2.18 -6.55
C HIS A 90 -17.67 1.53 -6.23
N LEU A 91 -16.58 2.29 -6.36
CA LEU A 91 -15.21 1.79 -6.17
C LEU A 91 -14.92 1.29 -4.74
N ASN A 92 -15.62 1.82 -3.73
CA ASN A 92 -15.45 1.44 -2.33
C ASN A 92 -16.06 0.06 -2.00
N GLU A 93 -16.88 -0.51 -2.88
CA GLU A 93 -17.50 -1.84 -2.71
C GLU A 93 -16.54 -2.98 -3.08
N ASP A 94 -15.47 -2.68 -3.82
CA ASP A 94 -14.47 -3.65 -4.26
C ASP A 94 -13.37 -3.81 -3.18
N TYR A 95 -13.61 -4.70 -2.22
CA TYR A 95 -12.64 -5.04 -1.15
C TYR A 95 -12.06 -6.45 -1.35
N TRP A 96 -11.13 -6.84 -0.48
CA TRP A 96 -10.32 -8.05 -0.65
C TRP A 96 -11.13 -9.35 -0.80
N ALA A 97 -12.32 -9.46 -0.18
CA ALA A 97 -13.17 -10.66 -0.27
C ALA A 97 -14.19 -10.59 -1.42
N SER A 98 -14.52 -9.40 -1.92
CA SER A 98 -15.53 -9.17 -2.97
C SER A 98 -14.94 -8.81 -4.34
N ARG A 99 -13.63 -9.03 -4.55
CA ARG A 99 -12.91 -8.53 -5.73
C ARG A 99 -13.56 -8.91 -7.05
N ALA A 100 -14.03 -7.94 -7.83
CA ALA A 100 -14.67 -8.21 -9.11
C ALA A 100 -13.72 -8.88 -10.11
N CYS A 101 -12.48 -8.38 -10.21
CA CYS A 101 -11.43 -8.94 -11.08
C CYS A 101 -10.61 -10.06 -10.44
N GLY A 102 -10.93 -10.46 -9.19
CA GLY A 102 -10.18 -11.46 -8.44
C GLY A 102 -8.68 -11.14 -8.35
N LYS A 103 -7.83 -12.16 -8.58
CA LYS A 103 -6.36 -12.03 -8.54
C LYS A 103 -5.73 -11.77 -9.91
N LYS A 104 -6.52 -11.56 -10.97
CA LYS A 104 -6.02 -11.49 -12.37
C LYS A 104 -4.96 -10.40 -12.60
N LEU A 105 -5.08 -9.30 -11.88
CA LEU A 105 -4.22 -8.12 -11.96
C LEU A 105 -3.08 -8.11 -10.95
N PHE A 106 -3.04 -9.07 -10.02
CA PHE A 106 -2.11 -9.07 -8.89
C PHE A 106 -0.91 -9.98 -9.15
N PHE A 107 0.28 -9.51 -8.79
CA PHE A 107 1.55 -10.22 -8.95
C PHE A 107 2.43 -9.98 -7.73
N ASN A 108 3.29 -10.94 -7.39
CA ASN A 108 4.13 -10.85 -6.19
C ASN A 108 5.61 -10.58 -6.51
N ASN A 109 5.98 -10.63 -7.78
CA ASN A 109 7.31 -10.28 -8.27
C ASN A 109 7.26 -9.88 -9.73
N ILE A 110 8.27 -9.13 -10.17
CA ILE A 110 8.32 -8.62 -11.55
C ILE A 110 8.55 -9.74 -12.58
N ARG A 111 9.20 -10.85 -12.18
CA ARG A 111 9.40 -12.01 -13.06
C ARG A 111 8.07 -12.60 -13.53
N GLN A 112 7.09 -12.73 -12.64
CA GLN A 112 5.73 -13.19 -12.98
C GLN A 112 5.05 -12.25 -13.99
N ILE A 113 5.22 -10.94 -13.82
CA ILE A 113 4.70 -9.92 -14.75
C ILE A 113 5.34 -10.11 -16.13
N SER A 114 6.67 -10.25 -16.16
CA SER A 114 7.45 -10.44 -17.38
C SER A 114 7.00 -11.68 -18.15
N ASN A 115 6.84 -12.80 -17.45
CA ASN A 115 6.42 -14.07 -18.03
C ASN A 115 5.00 -14.00 -18.59
N LYS A 116 4.04 -13.52 -17.79
CA LYS A 116 2.62 -13.45 -18.20
C LYS A 116 2.41 -12.56 -19.42
N TYR A 117 3.13 -11.45 -19.50
CA TYR A 117 2.98 -10.48 -20.58
C TYR A 117 4.03 -10.62 -21.68
N LYS A 118 4.84 -11.68 -21.67
CA LYS A 118 5.90 -11.98 -22.64
C LYS A 118 6.87 -10.80 -22.85
N ILE A 119 7.19 -10.10 -21.76
CA ILE A 119 8.15 -8.99 -21.79
C ILE A 119 9.55 -9.59 -21.80
N LYS A 120 10.18 -9.64 -22.97
CA LYS A 120 11.48 -10.33 -23.17
C LYS A 120 12.65 -9.71 -22.43
N LYS A 121 12.59 -8.42 -22.06
CA LYS A 121 13.67 -7.72 -21.35
C LYS A 121 13.11 -6.92 -20.19
N PHE A 122 13.62 -7.17 -18.97
CA PHE A 122 13.26 -6.39 -17.78
C PHE A 122 13.48 -4.87 -17.97
N LYS A 123 14.52 -4.49 -18.72
CA LYS A 123 14.78 -3.09 -19.12
C LYS A 123 13.58 -2.45 -19.85
N LEU A 124 12.87 -3.21 -20.69
CA LEU A 124 11.67 -2.72 -21.39
C LEU A 124 10.47 -2.55 -20.46
N PHE A 125 10.32 -3.41 -19.45
CA PHE A 125 9.31 -3.18 -18.41
C PHE A 125 9.62 -1.86 -17.72
N ARG A 126 10.85 -1.70 -17.21
CA ARG A 126 11.29 -0.51 -16.47
C ARG A 126 11.17 0.80 -17.25
N SER A 127 11.43 0.79 -18.56
CA SER A 127 11.46 2.03 -19.37
C SER A 127 10.16 2.32 -20.13
N LYS A 128 9.38 1.31 -20.51
CA LYS A 128 8.16 1.50 -21.33
C LYS A 128 6.86 1.52 -20.52
N TRP A 129 6.92 1.18 -19.24
CA TRP A 129 5.76 1.16 -18.35
C TRP A 129 5.84 2.32 -17.37
N LYS A 130 4.68 2.82 -16.95
CA LYS A 130 4.60 3.81 -15.89
C LYS A 130 4.53 3.07 -14.57
N HIS A 131 5.57 3.26 -13.77
CA HIS A 131 5.67 2.70 -12.42
C HIS A 131 5.38 3.80 -11.41
N PHE A 132 4.48 3.54 -10.49
CA PHE A 132 4.22 4.47 -9.40
C PHE A 132 3.91 3.73 -8.11
N ILE A 133 3.95 4.48 -7.03
CA ILE A 133 3.61 4.02 -5.70
C ILE A 133 2.83 5.13 -5.00
N ILE A 134 1.86 4.73 -4.20
CA ILE A 134 1.15 5.66 -3.32
C ILE A 134 1.76 5.48 -1.93
N ILE A 135 2.32 6.56 -1.40
CA ILE A 135 2.81 6.64 -0.04
C ILE A 135 1.85 7.49 0.80
N ARG A 136 1.78 7.19 2.09
CA ARG A 136 0.99 7.96 3.05
C ARG A 136 1.88 8.47 4.18
N ASN A 137 1.49 9.54 4.85
CA ASN A 137 2.12 9.95 6.10
C ASN A 137 2.22 8.74 7.07
N PRO A 138 3.40 8.42 7.63
CA PRO A 138 3.59 7.25 8.48
C PRO A 138 2.69 7.21 9.72
N ILE A 139 2.44 8.36 10.34
CA ILE A 139 1.60 8.48 11.55
C ILE A 139 0.15 8.19 11.18
N GLU A 140 -0.38 8.83 10.14
CA GLU A 140 -1.76 8.56 9.70
C GLU A 140 -1.96 7.12 9.26
N ARG A 141 -0.98 6.55 8.55
CA ARG A 141 -1.02 5.15 8.13
C ARG A 141 -1.08 4.23 9.34
N PHE A 142 -0.25 4.48 10.35
CA PHE A 142 -0.28 3.75 11.61
C PHE A 142 -1.64 3.88 12.29
N LEU A 143 -2.15 5.10 12.48
CA LEU A 143 -3.46 5.35 13.10
C LEU A 143 -4.60 4.65 12.36
N SER A 144 -4.57 4.65 11.02
CA SER A 144 -5.54 3.93 10.19
C SER A 144 -5.44 2.40 10.35
N GLY A 145 -4.22 1.87 10.50
CA GLY A 145 -3.98 0.47 10.82
C GLY A 145 -4.48 0.09 12.21
N PHE A 146 -4.12 0.89 13.21
CA PHE A 146 -4.44 0.71 14.61
C PHE A 146 -5.95 0.80 14.85
N THR A 147 -6.61 1.84 14.34
CA THR A 147 -8.06 2.00 14.47
C THR A 147 -8.80 0.83 13.83
N HIS A 148 -8.39 0.44 12.62
CA HIS A 148 -9.03 -0.67 11.91
C HIS A 148 -8.85 -1.99 12.66
N LEU A 149 -7.63 -2.36 13.01
CA LEU A 149 -7.31 -3.68 13.54
C LEU A 149 -7.50 -3.79 15.05
N CYS A 150 -7.15 -2.75 15.80
CA CYS A 150 -7.02 -2.81 17.26
C CYS A 150 -8.20 -2.20 18.02
N ILE A 151 -9.03 -1.42 17.34
CA ILE A 151 -10.21 -0.78 17.93
C ILE A 151 -11.49 -1.33 17.31
N VAL A 152 -11.69 -1.15 16.00
CA VAL A 152 -12.92 -1.53 15.30
C VAL A 152 -13.13 -3.04 15.29
N THR A 153 -12.08 -3.82 15.02
CA THR A 153 -12.16 -5.29 14.94
C THR A 153 -11.65 -6.00 16.20
N MET A 154 -11.54 -5.30 17.34
CA MET A 154 -10.86 -5.78 18.55
C MET A 154 -11.39 -7.11 19.09
N ASN A 155 -12.68 -7.40 18.92
CA ASN A 155 -13.31 -8.65 19.39
C ASN A 155 -13.00 -9.87 18.49
N GLN A 156 -12.29 -9.69 17.37
CA GLN A 156 -11.91 -10.78 16.48
C GLN A 156 -10.56 -11.37 16.89
N ILE A 157 -10.45 -12.70 16.92
CA ILE A 157 -9.21 -13.41 17.32
C ILE A 157 -8.00 -13.00 16.46
N SER A 158 -8.21 -12.78 15.16
CA SER A 158 -7.16 -12.31 14.24
C SER A 158 -6.65 -10.91 14.59
N SER A 159 -7.52 -10.04 15.06
CA SER A 159 -7.19 -8.68 15.53
C SER A 159 -6.39 -8.69 16.81
N LEU A 160 -6.79 -9.51 17.79
CA LEU A 160 -6.07 -9.64 19.06
C LEU A 160 -4.60 -9.99 18.81
N ARG A 161 -4.33 -10.98 17.94
CA ARG A 161 -2.97 -11.34 17.51
C ARG A 161 -2.26 -10.21 16.77
N SER A 162 -2.95 -9.53 15.86
CA SER A 162 -2.40 -8.42 15.05
C SER A 162 -2.08 -7.17 15.87
N CYS A 163 -2.64 -7.07 17.06
CA CYS A 163 -2.50 -5.96 18.00
C CYS A 163 -1.80 -6.39 19.29
N TYR A 164 -1.03 -7.49 19.25
CA TYR A 164 -0.21 -7.97 20.36
C TYR A 164 -0.97 -8.18 21.66
N TYR A 165 -2.27 -8.49 21.58
CA TYR A 165 -3.18 -8.62 22.73
C TYR A 165 -3.23 -7.38 23.64
N CYS A 166 -2.89 -6.19 23.11
CA CYS A 166 -2.80 -4.95 23.89
C CYS A 166 -4.15 -4.34 24.29
N GLY A 167 -5.30 -4.95 23.94
CA GLY A 167 -6.63 -4.45 24.34
C GLY A 167 -6.90 -2.99 23.93
N GLY A 168 -6.41 -2.55 22.77
CA GLY A 168 -6.55 -1.16 22.32
C GLY A 168 -5.58 -0.16 22.96
N ASN A 169 -4.58 -0.60 23.73
CA ASN A 169 -3.53 0.28 24.22
C ASN A 169 -2.48 0.55 23.12
N MET A 170 -2.40 1.80 22.66
CA MET A 170 -1.51 2.20 21.56
C MET A 170 -0.02 2.10 21.92
N GLU A 171 0.34 2.49 23.16
CA GLU A 171 1.73 2.45 23.62
C GLU A 171 2.26 1.01 23.64
N CYS A 172 1.46 0.07 24.14
CA CYS A 172 1.73 -1.36 24.10
C CYS A 172 1.94 -1.85 22.66
N VAL A 173 1.09 -1.44 21.71
CA VAL A 173 1.23 -1.82 20.30
C VAL A 173 2.53 -1.28 19.71
N ILE A 174 2.88 -0.01 19.98
CA ILE A 174 4.11 0.61 19.46
C ILE A 174 5.36 -0.10 20.01
N LYS A 175 5.40 -0.39 21.32
CA LYS A 175 6.52 -1.09 21.96
C LYS A 175 6.73 -2.48 21.34
N ASN A 176 5.68 -3.28 21.21
CA ASN A 176 5.75 -4.61 20.62
C ASN A 176 6.04 -4.60 19.11
N LEU A 177 5.52 -3.59 18.39
CA LEU A 177 5.82 -3.38 16.98
C LEU A 177 7.31 -3.07 16.78
N TYR A 178 7.90 -2.21 17.61
CA TYR A 178 9.32 -1.90 17.54
C TYR A 178 10.20 -3.15 17.73
N GLU A 179 9.93 -3.97 18.74
CA GLU A 179 10.66 -5.24 18.93
C GLU A 179 10.46 -6.21 17.76
N THR A 180 9.24 -6.27 17.20
CA THR A 180 8.97 -7.06 15.99
C THR A 180 9.81 -6.57 14.80
N LEU A 181 9.87 -5.26 14.57
CA LEU A 181 10.64 -4.65 13.48
C LEU A 181 12.14 -4.87 13.68
N LYS A 182 12.62 -4.81 14.91
CA LYS A 182 14.02 -5.07 15.29
C LYS A 182 14.40 -6.51 14.98
N ASN A 183 13.60 -7.48 15.42
CA ASN A 183 13.80 -8.89 15.12
C ASN A 183 13.73 -9.17 13.61
N TYR A 184 12.79 -8.55 12.91
CA TYR A 184 12.68 -8.65 11.45
C TYR A 184 13.92 -8.08 10.73
N SER A 185 14.42 -6.93 11.18
CA SER A 185 15.57 -6.22 10.60
C SER A 185 16.86 -7.01 10.71
N TYR A 186 17.11 -7.63 11.87
CA TYR A 186 18.36 -8.33 12.14
C TYR A 186 18.32 -9.82 11.77
N ASN A 187 17.20 -10.50 12.03
CA ASN A 187 17.12 -11.97 11.95
C ASN A 187 16.23 -12.46 10.80
N GLY A 188 15.49 -11.56 10.12
CA GLY A 188 14.54 -11.93 9.07
C GLY A 188 13.35 -12.74 9.58
N THR A 189 13.10 -12.75 10.89
CA THR A 189 12.03 -13.51 11.54
C THR A 189 10.68 -13.10 10.96
N GLN A 190 9.96 -14.04 10.36
CA GLN A 190 8.64 -13.75 9.79
C GLN A 190 7.65 -13.38 10.89
N THR A 191 6.72 -12.48 10.54
CA THR A 191 5.60 -12.09 11.39
C THR A 191 4.29 -12.36 10.66
N ILE A 192 3.16 -12.19 11.35
CA ILE A 192 1.84 -12.35 10.74
C ILE A 192 1.62 -11.31 9.64
N PHE A 193 0.95 -11.74 8.58
CA PHE A 193 0.71 -10.92 7.39
C PHE A 193 0.05 -9.57 7.72
N HIS A 194 -0.91 -9.54 8.66
CA HIS A 194 -1.61 -8.32 9.02
C HIS A 194 -0.67 -7.26 9.61
N ILE A 195 0.24 -7.63 10.52
CA ILE A 195 1.24 -6.71 11.09
C ILE A 195 2.12 -6.15 9.98
N LYS A 196 2.67 -7.03 9.15
CA LYS A 196 3.54 -6.65 8.03
C LYS A 196 2.83 -5.72 7.04
N HIS A 197 1.60 -6.04 6.65
CA HIS A 197 0.86 -5.27 5.66
C HIS A 197 0.47 -3.87 6.18
N HIS A 198 0.13 -3.74 7.46
CA HIS A 198 -0.46 -2.53 8.03
C HIS A 198 0.56 -1.62 8.73
N PHE A 199 1.55 -2.20 9.40
CA PHE A 199 2.41 -1.48 10.33
C PHE A 199 3.86 -1.39 9.90
N PHE A 200 4.36 -2.28 9.04
CA PHE A 200 5.77 -2.21 8.63
C PHE A 200 6.07 -0.92 7.86
N PRO A 201 7.31 -0.40 7.95
CA PRO A 201 7.74 0.74 7.15
C PRO A 201 7.45 0.52 5.67
N GLN A 202 6.87 1.54 5.03
CA GLN A 202 6.42 1.44 3.65
C GLN A 202 7.57 1.10 2.68
N THR A 203 8.76 1.63 2.96
CA THR A 203 9.97 1.36 2.18
C THR A 203 10.40 -0.10 2.24
N TRP A 204 10.08 -0.84 3.32
CA TRP A 204 10.44 -2.25 3.47
C TRP A 204 9.56 -3.16 2.61
N LEU A 205 8.39 -2.69 2.19
CA LEU A 205 7.42 -3.47 1.42
C LEU A 205 7.61 -3.36 -0.11
N VAL A 206 8.59 -2.56 -0.53
CA VAL A 206 8.87 -2.28 -1.95
C VAL A 206 10.24 -2.84 -2.30
N SER A 207 10.31 -3.74 -3.29
CA SER A 207 11.59 -4.19 -3.82
C SER A 207 12.18 -3.10 -4.71
N THR A 208 13.33 -2.57 -4.32
CA THR A 208 14.16 -1.74 -5.21
C THR A 208 15.02 -2.67 -6.06
N SER A 209 14.64 -2.82 -7.33
CA SER A 209 15.40 -3.57 -8.36
C SER A 209 16.27 -2.67 -9.22
#